data_AF-A0A7Y2AA77-F1
#
_entry.id   AF-A0A7Y2AA77-F1
#
_cell.length_a   1.000
_cell.length_b   1.000
_cell.length_c   1.000
_cell.angle_alpha   90.00
_cell.angle_beta   90.00
_cell.angle_gamma   90.00
#
_symmetry.space_group_name_H-M   'P 1'
#
loop_
_entity.id
_entity.type
_entity.pdbx_description
1 polymer ?
#
loop_
_entity_poly.entity_id
_entity_poly.type
_entity_poly.pdbx_seq_one_letter_code
_entity_poly.pdbx_strand_id
1 'polypeptide(L)'
;MIKFFRHIRQRLLTENKFSKYLLYAVGEIVLVVIGILIALQINNWNEERKATRKERQALVEVLSDLELNIASLDHALHTGPISADSCLYSIDILIKHFTQDGVDHDSLAQHFSKLFHYPEMDIKSSGYESLTSMGM
;
A
#
# COMPACT_ATOMS: atom_id res chain seq x y z
N MET A 1 9.85 51.17 -47.01
CA MET A 1 9.75 50.45 -45.73
C MET A 1 11.11 50.07 -45.11
N ILE A 2 12.11 49.63 -45.88
CA ILE A 2 13.46 49.32 -45.36
C ILE A 2 14.17 50.52 -44.66
N LYS A 3 14.00 51.75 -45.17
CA LYS A 3 14.62 52.95 -44.59
C LYS A 3 14.08 53.32 -43.21
N PHE A 4 12.83 52.96 -42.90
CA PHE A 4 12.19 53.25 -41.61
C PHE A 4 12.74 52.35 -40.50
N PHE A 5 12.77 51.03 -40.74
CA PHE A 5 13.42 50.08 -39.83
C PHE A 5 14.91 50.33 -39.67
N ARG A 6 15.58 50.89 -40.70
CA ARG A 6 17.00 51.30 -40.58
C ARG A 6 17.20 52.43 -39.57
N HIS A 7 16.31 53.43 -39.54
CA HIS A 7 16.37 54.52 -38.57
C HIS A 7 16.02 54.08 -37.15
N ILE A 8 15.05 53.17 -36.98
CA ILE A 8 14.75 52.57 -35.67
C ILE A 8 15.96 51.81 -35.14
N ARG A 9 16.62 51.00 -35.98
CA ARG A 9 17.83 50.26 -35.60
C ARG A 9 18.98 51.20 -35.23
N GLN A 10 19.20 52.24 -36.03
CA GLN A 10 20.23 53.24 -35.75
C GLN A 10 19.94 54.01 -34.46
N ARG A 11 18.68 54.40 -34.18
CA ARG A 11 18.27 55.06 -32.92
C ARG A 11 18.40 54.15 -31.70
N LEU A 12 18.02 52.87 -31.80
CA LEU A 12 18.21 51.89 -30.72
C LEU A 12 19.69 51.59 -30.43
N LEU A 13 20.55 51.68 -31.45
CA LEU A 13 22.00 51.54 -31.32
C LEU A 13 22.71 52.83 -30.86
N THR A 14 22.12 54.01 -31.08
CA THR A 14 22.67 55.30 -30.65
C THR A 14 22.13 55.79 -29.31
N GLU A 15 20.92 55.36 -28.91
CA GLU A 15 20.46 55.52 -27.54
C GLU A 15 21.09 54.42 -26.68
N ASN A 16 21.93 54.82 -25.73
CA ASN A 16 22.57 54.00 -24.69
C ASN A 16 21.58 53.32 -23.72
N LYS A 17 20.31 53.15 -24.14
CA LYS A 17 19.17 52.61 -23.38
C LYS A 17 18.91 51.14 -23.69
N PHE A 18 19.56 50.54 -24.70
CA PHE A 18 19.45 49.10 -24.98
C PHE A 18 19.80 48.25 -23.74
N SER A 19 20.89 48.61 -23.04
CA SER A 19 21.28 47.97 -21.78
C SER A 19 20.19 48.05 -20.71
N LYS A 20 19.42 49.16 -20.66
CA LYS A 20 18.31 49.32 -19.72
C LYS A 20 17.19 48.33 -20.05
N TYR A 21 16.73 48.28 -21.30
CA TYR A 21 15.67 47.34 -21.71
C TYR A 21 16.09 45.87 -21.59
N LEU A 22 17.36 45.55 -21.85
CA LEU A 22 17.91 44.20 -21.64
C LEU A 22 17.87 43.82 -20.16
N LEU A 23 18.28 44.73 -19.26
CA LEU A 23 18.27 44.49 -17.81
C LEU A 23 16.85 44.25 -17.29
N TYR A 24 15.87 45.03 -17.77
CA TYR A 24 14.46 44.85 -17.43
C TYR A 24 13.91 43.51 -17.94
N ALA A 25 14.22 43.12 -19.18
CA ALA A 25 13.77 41.84 -19.74
C ALA A 25 14.38 40.64 -19.00
N VAL A 26 15.66 40.71 -18.64
CA VAL A 26 16.32 39.67 -17.82
C VAL A 26 15.70 39.61 -16.43
N GLY A 27 15.41 40.76 -15.80
CA GLY A 27 14.72 40.82 -14.52
C GLY A 27 13.34 40.15 -14.56
N GLU A 28 12.56 40.42 -15.61
CA GLU A 28 11.23 39.80 -15.79
C GLU A 28 11.32 38.29 -15.99
N ILE A 29 12.28 37.81 -16.80
CA ILE A 29 12.50 36.37 -16.99
C ILE A 29 12.89 35.71 -15.66
N VAL A 30 13.80 36.33 -14.89
CA VAL A 30 14.21 35.79 -13.58
C VAL A 30 13.02 35.73 -12.62
N LEU A 31 12.19 36.77 -12.58
CA LEU A 31 10.97 36.77 -11.75
C LEU A 31 9.98 35.67 -12.16
N VAL A 32 9.75 35.50 -13.46
CA VAL A 32 8.88 34.43 -13.99
C VAL A 32 9.46 33.05 -13.65
N VAL A 33 10.76 32.85 -13.81
CA VAL A 33 11.44 31.59 -13.47
C VAL A 33 11.32 31.29 -11.98
N ILE A 34 11.52 32.27 -11.10
CA ILE A 34 11.32 32.10 -9.66
C ILE A 34 9.87 31.69 -9.36
N GLY A 35 8.89 32.32 -10.02
CA GLY A 35 7.47 31.96 -9.87
C GLY A 35 7.20 30.50 -10.26
N ILE A 36 7.74 30.05 -11.40
CA ILE A 36 7.59 28.66 -11.87
C ILE A 36 8.26 27.68 -10.91
N LEU A 37 9.48 27.98 -10.44
CA LEU A 37 10.21 27.12 -9.51
C LEU A 37 9.46 26.98 -8.17
N ILE A 38 8.90 28.06 -7.63
CA ILE A 38 8.09 28.01 -6.41
C ILE A 38 6.83 27.18 -6.65
N ALA A 39 6.13 27.38 -7.78
CA ALA A 39 4.94 26.59 -8.11
C ALA A 39 5.25 25.09 -8.22
N LEU A 40 6.34 24.73 -8.89
CA LEU A 40 6.82 23.35 -8.98
C LEU A 40 7.20 22.79 -7.61
N GLN A 41 7.88 23.58 -6.77
CA GLN A 41 8.28 23.15 -5.44
C GLN A 41 7.06 22.87 -4.54
N ILE A 42 6.05 23.74 -4.57
CA ILE A 42 4.80 23.55 -3.83
C ILE A 42 4.08 22.29 -4.31
N ASN A 43 4.03 22.07 -5.63
CA ASN A 43 3.40 20.87 -6.19
C ASN A 43 4.13 19.59 -5.76
N ASN A 44 5.46 19.57 -5.87
CA ASN A 44 6.27 18.42 -5.47
C ASN A 44 6.13 18.12 -3.98
N TRP A 45 6.15 19.15 -3.12
CA TRP A 45 5.95 18.98 -1.68
C TRP A 45 4.56 18.41 -1.34
N ASN A 46 3.51 18.83 -2.06
CA ASN A 46 2.18 18.28 -1.87
C ASN A 46 2.09 16.81 -2.31
N GLU A 47 2.72 16.44 -3.43
CA GLU A 47 2.77 15.05 -3.89
C GLU A 47 3.57 14.15 -2.93
N GLU A 48 4.72 14.61 -2.43
CA GLU A 48 5.50 13.91 -1.41
C GLU A 48 4.66 13.67 -0.15
N ARG A 49 3.97 14.71 0.35
CA ARG A 49 3.09 14.59 1.51
C ARG A 49 1.96 13.57 1.29
N LYS A 50 1.39 13.50 0.09
CA LYS A 50 0.37 12.49 -0.25
C LYS A 50 0.97 11.09 -0.28
N ALA A 51 2.19 10.93 -0.83
CA ALA A 51 2.90 9.65 -0.86
C ALA A 51 3.19 9.15 0.57
N THR A 52 3.77 9.98 1.42
CA THR A 52 4.04 9.64 2.84
C THR A 52 2.75 9.28 3.59
N ARG A 53 1.63 9.95 3.30
CA ARG A 53 0.35 9.61 3.91
C ARG A 53 -0.14 8.22 3.51
N LYS A 54 0.00 7.85 2.23
CA LYS A 54 -0.36 6.51 1.73
C LYS A 54 0.52 5.43 2.32
N GLU A 55 1.84 5.67 2.37
CA GLU A 55 2.80 4.77 3.01
C GLU A 55 2.44 4.53 4.48
N ARG A 56 2.19 5.61 5.24
CA ARG A 56 1.78 5.49 6.65
C ARG A 56 0.47 4.71 6.80
N GLN A 57 -0.47 4.86 5.88
CA GLN A 57 -1.72 4.10 5.91
C GLN A 57 -1.47 2.61 5.69
N ALA A 58 -0.63 2.24 4.70
CA ALA A 58 -0.25 0.85 4.47
C ALA A 58 0.51 0.25 5.66
N LEU A 59 1.39 1.01 6.31
CA LEU A 59 2.08 0.56 7.53
C LEU A 59 1.12 0.32 8.70
N VAL A 60 0.10 1.17 8.87
CA VAL A 60 -0.96 0.93 9.88
C VAL A 60 -1.76 -0.33 9.55
N GLU A 61 -2.01 -0.59 8.27
CA GLU A 61 -2.67 -1.82 7.82
C GLU A 61 -1.81 -3.05 8.12
N VAL A 62 -0.50 -3.01 7.83
CA VAL A 62 0.45 -4.07 8.21
C VAL A 62 0.42 -4.33 9.71
N LEU A 63 0.43 -3.29 10.55
CA LEU A 63 0.35 -3.46 12.00
C LEU A 63 -0.96 -4.17 12.40
N SER A 64 -2.10 -3.75 11.83
CA SER A 64 -3.40 -4.39 12.09
C SER A 64 -3.41 -5.86 11.64
N ASP A 65 -2.83 -6.17 10.48
CA ASP A 65 -2.71 -7.54 9.97
C ASP A 65 -1.89 -8.40 10.92
N LEU A 66 -0.76 -7.87 11.43
CA LEU A 66 0.07 -8.57 12.40
C LEU A 66 -0.67 -8.83 13.71
N GLU A 67 -1.44 -7.87 14.22
CA GLU A 67 -2.26 -8.05 15.43
C GLU A 67 -3.33 -9.14 15.23
N LEU A 68 -4.01 -9.14 14.08
CA LEU A 68 -4.99 -10.17 13.72
C LEU A 68 -4.35 -11.56 13.56
N ASN A 69 -3.17 -11.61 12.95
CA ASN A 69 -2.41 -12.84 12.76
C ASN A 69 -1.93 -13.40 14.11
N ILE A 70 -1.46 -12.54 15.02
CA ILE A 70 -1.11 -12.94 16.39
C ILE A 70 -2.32 -13.53 17.09
N ALA A 71 -3.47 -12.86 17.05
CA ALA A 71 -4.70 -13.36 17.68
C ALA A 71 -5.16 -14.71 17.08
N SER A 72 -5.06 -14.85 15.75
CA SER A 72 -5.42 -16.09 15.04
C SER A 72 -4.46 -17.23 15.40
N LEU A 73 -3.16 -16.95 15.49
CA LEU A 73 -2.16 -17.92 15.90
C LEU A 73 -2.33 -18.32 17.37
N ASP A 74 -2.60 -17.36 18.26
CA ASP A 74 -2.87 -17.63 19.67
C ASP A 74 -4.11 -18.51 19.85
N HIS A 75 -5.18 -18.20 19.09
CA HIS A 75 -6.37 -19.05 19.06
C HIS A 75 -6.04 -20.46 18.55
N ALA A 76 -5.25 -20.60 17.47
CA ALA A 76 -4.82 -21.88 16.94
C ALA A 76 -3.95 -22.68 17.92
N LEU A 77 -3.08 -22.02 18.69
CA LEU A 77 -2.26 -22.67 19.72
C LEU A 77 -3.10 -23.19 20.90
N HIS A 78 -4.15 -22.47 21.29
CA HIS A 78 -5.01 -22.88 22.41
C HIS A 78 -6.09 -23.90 22.01
N THR A 79 -6.66 -23.77 20.81
CA THR A 79 -7.74 -24.66 20.33
C THR A 79 -7.24 -25.84 19.50
N GLY A 80 -6.09 -25.70 18.84
CA GLY A 80 -5.49 -26.73 17.99
C GLY A 80 -5.27 -28.07 18.69
N PRO A 81 -4.66 -28.11 19.90
CA PRO A 81 -4.49 -29.34 20.65
C PRO A 81 -5.83 -30.02 20.99
N ILE A 82 -6.82 -29.23 21.42
CA ILE A 82 -8.16 -29.74 21.78
C ILE A 82 -8.87 -30.33 20.56
N SER A 83 -8.80 -29.65 19.42
CA SER A 83 -9.37 -30.11 18.15
C SER A 83 -8.66 -31.35 17.62
N ALA A 84 -7.33 -31.41 17.73
CA ALA A 84 -6.53 -32.56 17.33
C ALA A 84 -6.83 -33.78 18.20
N ASP A 85 -6.87 -33.64 19.52
CA ASP A 85 -7.21 -34.73 20.46
C ASP A 85 -8.64 -35.24 20.22
N SER A 86 -9.58 -34.34 20.01
CA SER A 86 -10.98 -34.69 19.70
C SER A 86 -11.12 -35.43 18.37
N CYS A 87 -10.31 -35.06 17.38
CA CYS A 87 -10.23 -35.74 16.08
C CYS A 87 -9.62 -37.13 16.25
N LEU A 88 -8.47 -37.26 16.91
CA LEU A 88 -7.80 -38.53 17.17
C LEU A 88 -8.71 -39.50 17.95
N TYR A 89 -9.40 -39.01 18.98
CA TYR A 89 -10.38 -39.80 19.72
C TYR A 89 -11.53 -40.28 18.84
N SER A 90 -12.03 -39.42 17.94
CA SER A 90 -13.10 -39.80 17.00
C SER A 90 -12.60 -40.81 15.96
N ILE A 91 -11.36 -40.67 15.48
CA ILE A 91 -10.72 -41.65 14.58
C ILE A 91 -10.60 -43.01 15.26
N ASP A 92 -10.16 -43.08 16.53
CA ASP A 92 -10.07 -44.34 17.28
C ASP A 92 -11.43 -45.04 17.41
N ILE A 93 -12.49 -44.28 17.71
CA ILE A 93 -13.87 -44.82 17.75
C ILE A 93 -14.30 -45.36 16.38
N LEU A 94 -14.06 -44.60 15.31
CA LEU A 94 -14.42 -45.02 13.96
C LEU A 94 -13.67 -46.30 13.57
N ILE A 95 -12.37 -46.39 13.86
CA ILE A 95 -11.57 -47.59 13.58
C ILE A 95 -12.11 -48.80 14.36
N LYS A 96 -12.41 -48.65 15.66
CA LYS A 96 -12.99 -49.73 16.47
C LYS A 96 -14.33 -50.20 15.90
N HIS A 97 -15.20 -49.27 15.50
CA HIS A 97 -16.48 -49.58 14.88
C HIS A 97 -16.32 -50.39 13.58
N PHE A 98 -15.36 -50.03 12.72
CA PHE A 98 -15.14 -50.75 11.46
C PHE A 98 -14.39 -52.09 11.61
N THR A 99 -13.85 -52.40 12.79
CA THR A 99 -13.02 -53.59 13.03
C THR A 99 -13.68 -54.63 13.96
N GLN A 100 -14.74 -54.28 14.69
CA GLN A 100 -15.48 -55.19 15.56
C GLN A 100 -16.95 -55.26 15.11
N ASP A 101 -17.44 -56.46 14.81
CA ASP A 101 -18.82 -56.67 14.36
C ASP A 101 -19.83 -56.28 15.45
N GLY A 102 -20.56 -55.20 15.21
CA GLY A 102 -21.76 -54.81 15.94
C GLY A 102 -21.72 -53.41 16.57
N VAL A 103 -22.80 -52.65 16.32
CA VAL A 103 -23.37 -51.52 17.10
C VAL A 103 -23.51 -50.19 16.35
N ASP A 104 -24.71 -49.61 16.53
CA ASP A 104 -25.35 -48.32 16.20
C ASP A 104 -24.66 -47.25 15.32
N HIS A 105 -25.44 -46.79 14.33
CA HIS A 105 -25.06 -45.81 13.31
C HIS A 105 -25.24 -44.34 13.76
N ASP A 106 -26.07 -44.08 14.77
CA ASP A 106 -26.49 -42.71 15.14
C ASP A 106 -25.37 -41.87 15.76
N SER A 107 -24.35 -42.50 16.35
CA SER A 107 -23.18 -41.83 16.94
C SER A 107 -22.07 -41.51 15.93
N LEU A 108 -22.04 -42.19 14.78
CA LEU A 108 -20.95 -42.08 13.81
C LEU A 108 -20.92 -40.73 13.08
N ALA A 109 -22.09 -40.18 12.75
CA ALA A 109 -22.20 -38.90 12.07
C ALA A 109 -21.52 -37.76 12.86
N GLN A 110 -21.63 -37.80 14.20
CA GLN A 110 -20.97 -36.85 15.09
C GLN A 110 -19.44 -37.03 15.11
N HIS A 111 -18.95 -38.26 15.00
CA HIS A 111 -17.50 -38.52 14.93
C HIS A 111 -16.92 -38.14 13.56
N PHE A 112 -17.64 -38.37 12.47
CA PHE A 112 -17.25 -37.92 11.15
C PHE A 112 -17.21 -36.40 11.03
N SER A 113 -18.17 -35.67 11.60
CA SER A 113 -18.16 -34.20 11.53
C SER A 113 -16.96 -33.57 12.23
N LYS A 114 -16.45 -34.19 13.30
CA LYS A 114 -15.25 -33.75 14.02
C LYS A 114 -13.96 -33.90 13.22
N LEU A 115 -13.92 -34.75 12.20
CA LEU A 115 -12.74 -34.91 11.32
C LEU A 115 -12.47 -33.67 10.46
N PHE A 116 -13.50 -32.86 10.20
CA PHE A 116 -13.40 -31.68 9.33
C PHE A 116 -13.21 -30.37 10.11
N HIS A 117 -13.04 -30.43 11.43
CA HIS A 117 -13.01 -29.25 12.29
C HIS A 117 -11.58 -28.82 12.68
N TYR A 118 -10.65 -28.84 11.72
CA TYR A 118 -9.34 -28.24 11.93
C TYR A 118 -9.40 -26.78 11.47
N PRO A 119 -9.10 -25.80 12.33
CA PRO A 119 -9.14 -24.41 11.94
C PRO A 119 -8.04 -24.14 10.90
N GLU A 120 -8.44 -23.78 9.68
CA GLU A 120 -7.53 -23.18 8.71
C GLU A 120 -7.10 -21.81 9.26
N MET A 121 -5.79 -21.55 9.30
CA MET A 121 -5.27 -20.23 9.65
C MET A 121 -5.24 -19.36 8.40
N ASP A 122 -6.07 -18.33 8.35
CA ASP A 122 -6.01 -17.32 7.31
C ASP A 122 -5.07 -16.19 7.74
N ILE A 123 -3.90 -16.12 7.12
CA ILE A 123 -2.88 -15.10 7.39
C ILE A 123 -3.22 -13.85 6.60
N LYS A 124 -3.45 -12.73 7.29
CA LYS A 124 -3.67 -11.43 6.68
C LYS A 124 -2.36 -10.83 6.15
N SER A 125 -2.41 -10.35 4.90
CA SER A 125 -1.29 -9.78 4.16
C SER A 125 -1.65 -8.52 3.38
N SER A 126 -2.85 -7.95 3.57
CA SER A 126 -3.33 -6.86 2.72
C SER A 126 -2.49 -5.59 2.87
N GLY A 127 -1.98 -5.31 4.08
CA GLY A 127 -1.03 -4.23 4.31
C GLY A 127 0.29 -4.43 3.56
N TYR A 128 0.79 -5.67 3.52
CA TYR A 128 2.01 -6.00 2.77
C TYR A 128 1.80 -5.89 1.25
N GLU A 129 0.66 -6.35 0.75
CA GLU A 129 0.26 -6.19 -0.65
C GLU A 129 0.11 -4.71 -1.04
N SER A 130 -0.44 -3.88 -0.14
CA SER A 130 -0.49 -2.43 -0.30
C SER A 130 0.92 -1.85 -0.45
N LEU A 131 1.88 -2.21 0.41
CA LEU A 131 3.26 -1.72 0.32
C LEU A 131 3.95 -2.15 -0.99
N THR A 132 3.84 -3.42 -1.36
CA THR A 132 4.45 -3.95 -2.59
C THR A 132 3.86 -3.31 -3.84
N SER A 133 2.55 -3.02 -3.84
CA SER A 133 1.89 -2.29 -4.94
C SER A 133 2.42 -0.85 -5.12
N MET A 134 2.97 -0.27 -4.06
CA MET A 134 3.63 1.05 -4.09
C MET A 134 5.09 0.96 -4.55
N GLY A 135 5.62 -0.25 -4.80
CA GLY A 135 7.01 -0.47 -5.22
C GLY A 135 8.01 -0.49 -4.06
N MET A 136 7.55 -0.73 -2.83
CA MET A 136 8.39 -0.93 -1.64
C MET A 136 8.72 -2.41 -1.42
#